data_AF-A0A662YZQ8-F1
#
_entry.id   AF-A0A662YZQ8-F1
#
_cell.length_a   1.000
_cell.length_b   1.000
_cell.length_c   1.000
_cell.angle_alpha   90.00
_cell.angle_beta   90.00
_cell.angle_gamma   90.00
#
_symmetry.space_group_name_H-M   'P 1'
#
loop_
_entity.id
_entity.type
_entity.pdbx_description
1 polymer ?
#
loop_
_entity_poly.entity_id
_entity_poly.type
_entity_poly.pdbx_seq_one_letter_code
_entity_poly.pdbx_strand_id
1 'polypeptide(L)'
;MTANPSVFLLMVNGQIESANFPEFDDLYCKYCFVYGHDWAPTSGLEEGISQITSKSRDTQQNFVWNFPIDISFKSTNPFGWPQIVVSVYGPDVFGNDVVRGYGAVHIPFTPGRHKRTIPMFVPESSSMLQKFTSWFMGRRPEFTDPKVVAQGEGREVTRVRSQGFITLSFNVVTKDMKNLGYDTTTADLQNPSVSTVTDASYRT
;
A
#
# COMPACT_ATOMS: atom_id res chain seq x y z
N MET A 1 -30.02 -25.47 7.72
CA MET A 1 -29.54 -24.71 6.55
C MET A 1 -28.69 -23.58 7.08
N THR A 2 -27.36 -23.70 7.02
CA THR A 2 -26.46 -22.58 7.35
C THR A 2 -26.59 -21.56 6.23
N ALA A 3 -26.99 -20.32 6.54
CA ALA A 3 -27.07 -19.25 5.56
C ALA A 3 -25.69 -19.11 4.88
N ASN A 4 -25.68 -19.08 3.54
CA ASN A 4 -24.45 -18.78 2.82
C ASN A 4 -23.98 -17.37 3.24
N PRO A 5 -22.71 -17.18 3.60
CA PRO A 5 -22.21 -15.86 3.97
C PRO A 5 -22.41 -14.90 2.80
N SER A 6 -23.06 -13.76 3.05
CA SER A 6 -23.31 -12.71 2.06
C SER A 6 -22.14 -11.74 1.88
N VAL A 7 -21.11 -11.87 2.72
CA VAL A 7 -19.91 -11.04 2.74
C VAL A 7 -18.68 -11.92 2.86
N PHE A 8 -17.56 -11.47 2.31
CA PHE A 8 -16.25 -11.99 2.60
C PHE A 8 -15.49 -11.03 3.52
N LEU A 9 -14.46 -11.56 4.21
CA LEU A 9 -13.58 -10.77 5.05
C LEU A 9 -12.16 -10.74 4.47
N LEU A 10 -11.50 -9.61 4.63
CA LEU A 10 -10.09 -9.40 4.32
C LEU A 10 -9.38 -8.85 5.55
N MET A 11 -8.45 -9.61 6.10
CA MET A 11 -7.58 -9.18 7.20
C MET A 11 -6.19 -8.91 6.65
N VAL A 12 -5.63 -7.76 7.03
CA VAL A 12 -4.34 -7.25 6.57
C VAL A 12 -3.51 -6.88 7.78
N ASN A 13 -2.47 -7.66 8.03
CA ASN A 13 -1.47 -7.36 9.05
C ASN A 13 -0.12 -7.11 8.35
N GLY A 14 0.82 -6.45 9.02
CA GLY A 14 2.12 -6.22 8.43
C GLY A 14 2.81 -5.02 9.02
N GLN A 15 3.71 -4.42 8.22
CA GLN A 15 4.46 -3.26 8.65
C GLN A 15 5.06 -2.50 7.45
N ILE A 16 5.21 -1.21 7.61
CA ILE A 16 6.12 -0.38 6.83
C ILE A 16 7.53 -0.67 7.37
N GLU A 17 8.27 -1.54 6.69
CA GLU A 17 9.58 -2.04 7.15
C GLU A 17 10.63 -0.92 7.11
N SER A 18 10.85 -0.40 5.91
CA SER A 18 11.99 0.48 5.64
C SER A 18 11.76 1.39 4.45
N ALA A 19 12.59 2.42 4.33
CA ALA A 19 12.70 3.22 3.11
C ALA A 19 14.13 3.56 2.75
N ASN A 20 14.31 3.92 1.49
CA ASN A 20 15.53 4.49 0.96
C ASN A 20 15.20 5.84 0.32
N PHE A 21 15.72 6.92 0.92
CA PHE A 21 15.64 8.29 0.42
C PHE A 21 17.04 8.91 0.42
N PRO A 22 17.76 8.93 -0.72
CA PRO A 22 19.15 9.35 -0.76
C PRO A 22 19.39 10.78 -0.27
N GLU A 23 18.48 11.70 -0.58
CA GLU A 23 18.67 13.15 -0.38
C GLU A 23 18.18 13.68 0.98
N PHE A 24 17.45 12.90 1.76
CA PHE A 24 16.79 13.37 2.99
C PHE A 24 17.25 12.59 4.22
N ASP A 25 17.09 13.17 5.41
CA ASP A 25 17.25 12.50 6.70
C ASP A 25 16.09 12.89 7.63
N ASP A 26 16.01 12.26 8.79
CA ASP A 26 15.00 12.53 9.83
C ASP A 26 13.56 12.47 9.28
N LEU A 27 13.18 11.27 8.82
CA LEU A 27 11.91 11.04 8.15
C LEU A 27 10.90 10.33 9.04
N TYR A 28 9.63 10.68 8.89
CA TYR A 28 8.50 9.87 9.35
C TYR A 28 7.52 9.63 8.21
N CYS A 29 6.66 8.63 8.36
CA CYS A 29 5.64 8.31 7.38
C CYS A 29 4.24 8.37 8.00
N LYS A 30 3.27 8.73 7.18
CA LYS A 30 1.84 8.59 7.45
C LYS A 30 1.29 7.59 6.44
N TYR A 31 0.43 6.68 6.88
CA TYR A 31 -0.34 5.86 5.96
C TYR A 31 -1.83 6.08 6.15
N CYS A 32 -2.60 5.83 5.09
CA CYS A 32 -4.04 5.65 5.16
C CYS A 32 -4.51 4.60 4.15
N PHE A 33 -5.67 4.01 4.39
CA PHE A 33 -6.32 3.11 3.44
C PHE A 33 -7.33 3.85 2.55
N VAL A 34 -7.36 3.47 1.28
CA VAL A 34 -8.34 3.93 0.29
C VAL A 34 -9.03 2.71 -0.29
N TYR A 35 -10.36 2.71 -0.31
CA TYR A 35 -11.17 1.57 -0.70
C TYR A 35 -12.52 2.03 -1.26
N GLY A 36 -13.18 1.15 -2.02
CA GLY A 36 -14.48 1.41 -2.64
C GLY A 36 -15.63 1.43 -1.63
N HIS A 37 -16.77 1.95 -2.06
CA HIS A 37 -17.96 2.15 -1.21
C HIS A 37 -18.52 0.88 -0.56
N ASP A 38 -18.32 -0.29 -1.15
CA ASP A 38 -18.79 -1.58 -0.61
C ASP A 38 -17.88 -2.11 0.51
N TRP A 39 -16.64 -1.63 0.58
CA TRP A 39 -15.68 -2.03 1.60
C TRP A 39 -15.96 -1.28 2.90
N ALA A 40 -16.10 -2.04 3.98
CA ALA A 40 -16.29 -1.48 5.32
C ALA A 40 -15.19 -2.00 6.26
N PRO A 41 -14.38 -1.13 6.87
CA PRO A 41 -13.49 -1.50 7.97
C PRO A 41 -14.30 -2.11 9.12
N THR A 42 -13.80 -3.21 9.68
CA THR A 42 -14.41 -3.90 10.82
C THR A 42 -13.58 -3.82 12.09
N SER A 43 -12.26 -3.66 11.96
CA SER A 43 -11.32 -3.53 13.07
C SER A 43 -9.97 -3.01 12.60
N GLY A 44 -9.14 -2.54 13.54
CA GLY A 44 -7.79 -2.03 13.26
C GLY A 44 -7.77 -0.54 12.95
N LEU A 45 -6.67 -0.06 12.39
CA LEU A 45 -6.41 1.36 12.11
C LEU A 45 -6.48 1.64 10.61
N GLU A 46 -7.32 2.61 10.23
CA GLU A 46 -7.43 3.09 8.85
C GLU A 46 -6.31 4.05 8.45
N GLU A 47 -5.68 4.67 9.44
CA GLU A 47 -4.56 5.59 9.28
C GLU A 47 -3.58 5.49 10.46
N GLY A 48 -2.33 5.86 10.21
CA GLY A 48 -1.29 5.83 11.22
C GLY A 48 -0.12 6.75 10.89
N ILE A 49 0.55 7.23 11.93
CA ILE A 49 1.74 8.09 11.84
C ILE A 49 2.89 7.41 12.58
N SER A 50 4.03 7.21 11.90
CA SER A 50 5.20 6.58 12.49
C SER A 50 5.99 7.55 13.37
N GLN A 51 6.95 6.99 14.10
CA GLN A 51 8.05 7.76 14.67
C GLN A 51 8.91 8.41 13.57
N ILE A 52 9.65 9.46 13.97
CA ILE A 52 10.76 10.01 13.19
C ILE A 52 11.95 9.06 13.30
N THR A 53 12.65 8.84 12.19
CA THR A 53 13.83 7.96 12.12
C THR A 53 14.87 8.59 11.21
N SER A 54 16.13 8.50 11.61
CA SER A 54 17.28 8.90 10.80
C SER A 54 17.86 7.70 10.06
N LYS A 55 18.70 7.95 9.05
CA LYS A 55 19.38 6.89 8.30
C LYS A 55 20.24 5.99 9.19
N SER A 56 20.24 4.70 8.89
CA SER A 56 21.21 3.76 9.46
C SER A 56 22.64 4.21 9.15
N ARG A 57 23.58 3.92 10.06
CA ARG A 57 25.01 4.22 9.86
C ARG A 57 25.75 3.20 8.99
N ASP A 58 25.04 2.19 8.50
CA ASP A 58 25.59 1.18 7.61
C ASP A 58 25.74 1.71 6.18
N THR A 59 26.33 0.91 5.28
CA THR A 59 26.52 1.30 3.88
C THR A 59 25.22 1.49 3.12
N GLN A 60 24.10 0.93 3.61
CA GLN A 60 22.81 0.96 2.94
C GLN A 60 22.01 2.23 3.26
N GLN A 61 22.32 2.91 4.39
CA GLN A 61 21.78 4.23 4.73
C GLN A 61 20.24 4.26 4.65
N ASN A 62 19.60 3.21 5.15
CA ASN A 62 18.15 3.01 5.08
C ASN A 62 17.46 3.56 6.33
N PHE A 63 16.21 3.98 6.15
CA PHE A 63 15.28 4.25 7.25
C PHE A 63 14.63 2.94 7.67
N VAL A 64 14.51 2.69 8.97
CA VAL A 64 13.84 1.51 9.51
C VAL A 64 12.75 1.96 10.47
N TRP A 65 11.49 1.91 10.03
CA TRP A 65 10.36 2.26 10.89
C TRP A 65 9.78 1.04 11.60
N ASN A 66 9.69 -0.11 10.92
CA ASN A 66 8.91 -1.26 11.39
C ASN A 66 7.52 -0.84 11.93
N PHE A 67 6.87 0.09 11.23
CA PHE A 67 5.64 0.70 11.71
C PHE A 67 4.44 -0.20 11.38
N PRO A 68 3.65 -0.64 12.37
CA PRO A 68 2.66 -1.69 12.18
C PRO A 68 1.49 -1.27 11.28
N ILE A 69 1.03 -2.25 10.50
CA ILE A 69 -0.19 -2.18 9.70
C ILE A 69 -1.12 -3.27 10.24
N ASP A 70 -2.33 -2.91 10.64
CA ASP A 70 -3.36 -3.85 11.10
C ASP A 70 -4.75 -3.30 10.81
N ILE A 71 -5.46 -3.95 9.89
CA ILE A 71 -6.84 -3.61 9.54
C ILE A 71 -7.58 -4.85 9.05
N SER A 72 -8.88 -4.90 9.31
CA SER A 72 -9.78 -5.87 8.69
C SER A 72 -10.94 -5.18 8.01
N PHE A 73 -11.36 -5.73 6.88
CA PHE A 73 -12.48 -5.27 6.08
C PHE A 73 -13.50 -6.38 5.89
N LYS A 74 -14.74 -5.98 5.63
CA LYS A 74 -15.77 -6.81 5.02
C LYS A 74 -16.26 -6.18 3.72
N SER A 75 -16.70 -7.01 2.80
CA SER A 75 -17.25 -6.57 1.51
C SER A 75 -18.11 -7.67 0.89
N THR A 76 -19.05 -7.29 0.02
CA THR A 76 -19.86 -8.20 -0.79
C THR A 76 -19.24 -8.45 -2.17
N ASN A 77 -18.38 -7.55 -2.66
CA ASN A 77 -17.75 -7.65 -3.98
C ASN A 77 -16.35 -7.01 -4.03
N PRO A 78 -15.40 -7.54 -4.83
CA PRO A 78 -14.02 -7.09 -4.82
C PRO A 78 -13.77 -5.73 -5.48
N PHE A 79 -14.79 -5.06 -6.04
CA PHE A 79 -14.63 -3.79 -6.72
C PHE A 79 -14.17 -2.69 -5.75
N GLY A 80 -13.25 -1.83 -6.18
CA GLY A 80 -12.64 -0.82 -5.31
C GLY A 80 -11.73 -1.43 -4.24
N TRP A 81 -11.00 -2.49 -4.58
CA TRP A 81 -10.11 -3.21 -3.68
C TRP A 81 -9.21 -2.28 -2.85
N PRO A 82 -9.00 -2.55 -1.55
CA PRO A 82 -8.23 -1.67 -0.69
C PRO A 82 -6.80 -1.43 -1.18
N GLN A 83 -6.39 -0.17 -1.08
CA GLN A 83 -5.04 0.30 -1.30
C GLN A 83 -4.52 0.94 -0.03
N ILE A 84 -3.22 0.81 0.22
CA ILE A 84 -2.52 1.62 1.21
C ILE A 84 -1.81 2.75 0.49
N VAL A 85 -2.02 3.97 0.97
CA VAL A 85 -1.30 5.17 0.55
C VAL A 85 -0.32 5.53 1.66
N VAL A 86 0.94 5.77 1.31
CA VAL A 86 1.98 6.21 2.23
C VAL A 86 2.51 7.58 1.80
N SER A 87 2.58 8.48 2.77
CA SER A 87 3.14 9.83 2.63
C SER A 87 4.35 9.95 3.55
N VAL A 88 5.52 10.32 3.02
CA VAL A 88 6.75 10.49 3.81
C VAL A 88 7.04 11.97 3.98
N TYR A 89 7.36 12.37 5.21
CA TYR A 89 7.62 13.74 5.62
C TYR A 89 9.02 13.87 6.22
N GLY A 90 9.62 15.04 6.07
CA GLY A 90 10.89 15.39 6.71
C GLY A 90 11.16 16.89 6.69
N PRO A 91 12.14 17.36 7.46
CA PRO A 91 12.39 18.79 7.67
C PRO A 91 12.96 19.47 6.42
N ASP A 92 12.46 20.65 6.06
CA ASP A 92 13.07 21.55 5.10
C ASP A 92 14.24 22.34 5.71
N VAL A 93 14.86 23.23 4.92
CA VAL A 93 16.01 24.06 5.36
C VAL A 93 15.65 24.97 6.54
N PHE A 94 14.36 25.23 6.75
CA PHE A 94 13.82 26.06 7.84
C PHE A 94 13.25 25.21 8.99
N GLY A 95 13.41 23.88 8.95
CA GLY A 95 12.89 22.95 9.96
C GLY A 95 11.39 22.68 9.89
N ASN A 96 10.70 23.06 8.80
CA ASN A 96 9.31 22.70 8.59
C ASN A 96 9.19 21.30 8.02
N ASP A 97 8.26 20.50 8.52
CA ASP A 97 7.93 19.22 7.90
C ASP A 97 7.27 19.44 6.54
N VAL A 98 7.91 18.90 5.50
CA VAL A 98 7.40 18.90 4.13
C VAL A 98 7.40 17.50 3.56
N VAL A 99 6.51 17.28 2.59
CA VAL A 99 6.37 15.97 1.96
C VAL A 99 7.57 15.66 1.05
N ARG A 100 8.18 14.51 1.28
CA ARG A 100 9.31 13.95 0.52
C ARG A 100 8.89 12.87 -0.47
N GLY A 101 7.67 12.38 -0.38
CA GLY A 101 7.16 11.43 -1.35
C GLY A 101 5.81 10.87 -0.99
N TYR A 102 5.06 10.51 -2.03
CA TYR A 102 3.86 9.70 -1.97
C TYR A 102 4.08 8.38 -2.68
N GLY A 103 3.54 7.31 -2.12
CA GLY A 103 3.46 6.00 -2.75
C GLY A 103 2.11 5.38 -2.45
N ALA A 104 1.60 4.57 -3.36
CA ALA A 104 0.39 3.79 -3.13
C ALA A 104 0.53 2.39 -3.74
N VAL A 105 -0.10 1.41 -3.09
CA VAL A 105 -0.16 0.04 -3.61
C VAL A 105 -1.42 -0.65 -3.14
N HIS A 106 -1.98 -1.50 -4.00
CA HIS A 106 -3.08 -2.38 -3.63
C HIS A 106 -2.62 -3.41 -2.60
N ILE A 107 -3.52 -3.72 -1.67
CA ILE A 107 -3.34 -4.87 -0.79
C ILE A 107 -3.28 -6.15 -1.64
N PRO A 108 -2.38 -7.10 -1.36
CA PRO A 108 -2.32 -8.34 -2.11
C PRO A 108 -3.65 -9.10 -2.13
N PHE A 109 -4.04 -9.58 -3.31
CA PHE A 109 -5.30 -10.31 -3.53
C PHE A 109 -5.25 -11.76 -3.02
N THR A 110 -4.04 -12.32 -2.90
CA THR A 110 -3.84 -13.70 -2.47
C THR A 110 -3.49 -13.74 -0.98
N PRO A 111 -4.07 -14.67 -0.20
CA PRO A 111 -3.66 -14.92 1.16
C PRO A 111 -2.18 -15.29 1.25
N GLY A 112 -1.54 -14.92 2.36
CA GLY A 112 -0.13 -15.21 2.63
C GLY A 112 0.71 -13.97 2.90
N ARG A 113 2.02 -14.17 2.99
CA ARG A 113 3.00 -13.11 3.25
C ARG A 113 3.52 -12.51 1.95
N HIS A 114 3.50 -11.20 1.86
CA HIS A 114 3.91 -10.43 0.69
C HIS A 114 4.88 -9.33 1.10
N LYS A 115 5.88 -9.10 0.26
CA LYS A 115 6.77 -7.94 0.37
C LYS A 115 6.62 -7.09 -0.90
N ARG A 116 6.48 -5.78 -0.73
CA ARG A 116 6.29 -4.82 -1.82
C ARG A 116 7.20 -3.61 -1.60
N THR A 117 8.09 -3.38 -2.55
CA THR A 117 8.88 -2.15 -2.61
C THR A 117 8.25 -1.25 -3.67
N ILE A 118 7.82 -0.07 -3.25
CA ILE A 118 7.10 0.86 -4.11
C ILE A 118 7.90 2.16 -4.27
N PRO A 119 7.97 2.72 -5.48
CA PRO A 119 8.61 3.99 -5.72
C PRO A 119 7.80 5.13 -5.10
N MET A 120 8.53 6.10 -4.55
CA MET A 120 7.99 7.30 -3.93
C MET A 120 8.13 8.48 -4.87
N PHE A 121 7.05 9.23 -5.06
CA PHE A 121 6.99 10.32 -6.02
C PHE A 121 6.55 11.63 -5.38
N VAL A 122 7.12 12.73 -5.86
CA VAL A 122 6.68 14.09 -5.54
C VAL A 122 6.27 14.78 -6.83
N PRO A 123 5.17 15.55 -6.86
CA PRO A 123 4.82 16.34 -8.03
C PRO A 123 5.90 17.40 -8.30
N GLU A 124 6.35 17.50 -9.55
CA GLU A 124 7.07 18.67 -10.01
C GLU A 124 6.02 19.78 -10.24
N SER A 125 6.09 20.85 -9.45
CA SER A 125 5.16 21.96 -9.60
C SER A 125 5.50 22.74 -10.86
N SER A 126 4.52 22.93 -11.75
CA SER A 126 4.65 23.73 -12.96
C SER A 126 4.80 25.24 -12.69
N SER A 127 4.71 25.71 -11.44
CA SER A 127 4.83 27.14 -11.11
C SER A 127 5.36 27.37 -9.71
N MET A 128 6.66 27.67 -9.60
CA MET A 128 7.29 28.20 -8.38
C MET A 128 6.57 29.44 -7.83
N LEU A 129 5.87 30.20 -8.68
CA LEU A 129 5.11 31.40 -8.31
C LEU A 129 3.83 31.08 -7.51
N GLN A 130 3.14 29.97 -7.80
CA GLN A 130 1.90 29.61 -7.08
C GLN A 130 2.18 29.05 -5.67
N LYS A 131 3.37 28.47 -5.46
CA LYS A 131 3.90 28.10 -4.14
C LYS A 131 4.28 29.32 -3.30
N PHE A 132 4.77 30.39 -3.94
CA PHE A 132 5.20 31.61 -3.26
C PHE A 132 4.02 32.42 -2.69
N THR A 133 2.87 32.43 -3.37
CA THR A 133 1.68 33.16 -2.87
C THR A 133 1.05 32.49 -1.64
N SER A 134 1.11 31.15 -1.52
CA SER A 134 0.62 30.43 -0.33
C SER A 134 1.57 30.55 0.87
N TRP A 135 2.88 30.71 0.62
CA TRP A 135 3.90 30.94 1.64
C TRP A 135 3.70 32.28 2.38
N PHE A 136 3.20 33.31 1.69
CA PHE A 136 2.91 34.63 2.29
C PHE A 136 1.63 34.65 3.15
N MET A 137 0.70 33.69 2.97
CA MET A 137 -0.61 33.66 3.67
C MET A 137 -0.70 32.68 4.84
N GLY A 138 0.39 32.02 5.24
CA GLY A 138 0.43 31.20 6.45
C GLY A 138 -0.50 29.97 6.47
N ARG A 139 -1.11 29.61 5.33
CA ARG A 139 -1.90 28.39 5.16
C ARG A 139 -1.11 27.44 4.27
N ARG A 140 -0.58 26.37 4.87
CA ARG A 140 0.21 25.34 4.19
C ARG A 140 -0.69 24.56 3.21
N PRO A 141 -0.40 24.55 1.91
CA PRO A 141 -1.04 23.62 1.00
C PRO A 141 -0.34 22.26 1.17
N GLU A 142 -0.89 21.42 2.05
CA GLU A 142 -0.78 19.97 1.86
C GLU A 142 -1.55 19.60 0.59
N PHE A 143 -1.21 18.47 -0.05
CA PHE A 143 -2.06 17.94 -1.12
C PHE A 143 -3.51 17.93 -0.64
N THR A 144 -4.38 18.59 -1.41
CA THR A 144 -5.79 18.80 -1.06
C THR A 144 -6.53 17.47 -0.84
N ASP A 145 -5.96 16.34 -1.27
CA ASP A 145 -6.25 15.01 -0.73
C ASP A 145 -5.09 14.03 -1.08
N PRO A 146 -4.37 13.40 -0.12
CA PRO A 146 -3.40 12.34 -0.44
C PRO A 146 -4.03 11.14 -1.17
N LYS A 147 -5.37 11.00 -1.16
CA LYS A 147 -6.11 9.96 -1.91
C LYS A 147 -6.06 10.14 -3.43
N VAL A 148 -5.65 11.29 -3.95
CA VAL A 148 -5.44 11.49 -5.41
C VAL A 148 -4.41 10.50 -5.96
N VAL A 149 -3.43 10.08 -5.14
CA VAL A 149 -2.41 9.09 -5.53
C VAL A 149 -3.03 7.70 -5.75
N ALA A 150 -4.12 7.38 -5.05
CA ALA A 150 -4.84 6.12 -5.16
C ALA A 150 -5.83 6.08 -6.34
N GLN A 151 -6.40 7.23 -6.70
CA GLN A 151 -7.51 7.32 -7.64
C GLN A 151 -7.10 7.29 -9.13
N GLY A 152 -5.83 7.56 -9.46
CA GLY A 152 -5.33 7.53 -10.84
C GLY A 152 -5.91 8.61 -11.78
N GLU A 153 -7.06 9.21 -11.45
CA GLU A 153 -7.61 10.38 -12.14
C GLU A 153 -6.70 11.60 -11.93
N GLY A 154 -6.28 12.25 -13.03
CA GLY A 154 -5.34 13.38 -13.02
C GLY A 154 -3.88 13.03 -13.33
N ARG A 155 -3.57 11.76 -13.63
CA ARG A 155 -2.23 11.32 -14.09
C ARG A 155 -1.79 11.91 -15.44
N GLU A 156 -2.68 12.59 -16.14
CA GLU A 156 -2.41 13.11 -17.49
C GLU A 156 -1.69 14.48 -17.53
N VAL A 157 -1.49 15.18 -16.40
CA VAL A 157 -0.98 16.57 -16.44
C VAL A 157 0.08 16.94 -15.40
N THR A 158 0.54 16.02 -14.53
CA THR A 158 1.55 16.35 -13.50
C THR A 158 2.82 15.55 -13.67
N ARG A 159 3.91 16.22 -14.09
CA ARG A 159 5.25 15.61 -14.13
C ARG A 159 5.64 15.23 -12.69
N VAL A 160 6.06 13.99 -12.47
CA VAL A 160 6.47 13.49 -11.15
C VAL A 160 7.96 13.19 -11.13
N ARG A 161 8.59 13.43 -9.98
CA ARG A 161 9.98 13.04 -9.71
C ARG A 161 9.99 11.89 -8.72
N SER A 162 10.71 10.81 -9.03
CA SER A 162 11.00 9.76 -8.06
C SER A 162 12.02 10.26 -7.04
N GLN A 163 11.73 10.09 -5.75
CA GLN A 163 12.57 10.56 -4.65
C GLN A 163 13.08 9.43 -3.74
N GLY A 164 12.70 8.19 -4.00
CA GLY A 164 13.10 7.06 -3.18
C GLY A 164 12.16 5.86 -3.33
N PHE A 165 12.33 4.91 -2.42
CA PHE A 165 11.52 3.70 -2.35
C PHE A 165 11.12 3.42 -0.91
N ILE A 166 9.93 2.88 -0.72
CA ILE A 166 9.48 2.36 0.57
C ILE A 166 9.14 0.88 0.45
N THR A 167 9.42 0.11 1.48
CA THR A 167 9.21 -1.33 1.52
C THR A 167 8.18 -1.66 2.58
N LEU A 168 7.08 -2.27 2.13
CA LEU A 168 6.00 -2.76 2.96
C LEU A 168 6.01 -4.28 2.99
N SER A 169 5.62 -4.83 4.12
CA SER A 169 5.26 -6.24 4.24
C SER A 169 3.78 -6.37 4.63
N PHE A 170 3.11 -7.35 4.04
CA PHE A 170 1.72 -7.68 4.30
C PHE A 170 1.61 -9.16 4.62
N ASN A 171 0.73 -9.50 5.55
CA ASN A 171 0.21 -10.83 5.82
C ASN A 171 -1.29 -10.72 5.60
N VAL A 172 -1.77 -11.34 4.52
CA VAL A 172 -3.15 -11.25 4.09
C VAL A 172 -3.88 -12.54 4.43
N VAL A 173 -5.05 -12.42 5.03
CA VAL A 173 -5.97 -13.54 5.27
C VAL A 173 -7.34 -13.18 4.72
N THR A 174 -7.92 -14.08 3.93
CA THR A 174 -9.28 -13.91 3.42
C THR A 174 -10.20 -14.98 3.99
N LYS A 175 -11.43 -14.61 4.34
CA LYS A 175 -12.47 -15.55 4.77
C LYS A 175 -13.68 -15.44 3.84
N ASP A 176 -14.32 -16.56 3.53
CA ASP A 176 -15.58 -16.66 2.78
C ASP A 176 -15.55 -16.17 1.31
N MET A 177 -14.40 -15.75 0.78
CA MET A 177 -14.19 -15.39 -0.64
C MET A 177 -14.64 -16.49 -1.61
N LYS A 178 -14.27 -17.75 -1.34
CA LYS A 178 -14.66 -18.91 -2.15
C LYS A 178 -16.16 -19.19 -2.12
N ASN A 179 -16.83 -18.88 -1.00
CA ASN A 179 -18.27 -19.06 -0.86
C ASN A 179 -19.05 -18.09 -1.76
N LEU A 180 -18.42 -16.98 -2.17
CA LEU A 180 -18.94 -16.01 -3.12
C LEU A 180 -18.41 -16.21 -4.55
N GLY A 181 -17.70 -17.32 -4.81
CA GLY A 181 -17.24 -17.72 -6.14
C GLY A 181 -15.90 -17.12 -6.58
N TYR A 182 -15.15 -16.48 -5.66
CA TYR A 182 -13.82 -15.92 -5.98
C TYR A 182 -12.71 -16.94 -5.70
N ASP A 183 -11.81 -17.12 -6.67
CA ASP A 183 -10.58 -17.90 -6.47
C ASP A 183 -9.51 -17.03 -5.80
N THR A 184 -8.83 -17.61 -4.81
CA THR A 184 -7.78 -16.97 -4.01
C THR A 184 -6.45 -17.73 -4.11
N THR A 185 -6.34 -18.73 -5.00
CA THR A 185 -5.13 -19.51 -5.18
C THR A 185 -3.98 -18.66 -5.72
N THR A 186 -2.77 -18.90 -5.21
CA THR A 186 -1.53 -18.42 -5.82
C THR A 186 -1.31 -19.16 -7.13
N ALA A 187 -0.99 -18.42 -8.20
CA ALA A 187 -0.75 -18.99 -9.54
C ALA A 187 0.30 -20.12 -9.55
N ASP A 188 1.20 -20.15 -8.56
CA ASP A 188 2.29 -21.13 -8.44
C ASP A 188 1.87 -22.52 -7.89
N LEU A 189 0.60 -22.73 -7.53
CA LEU A 189 0.12 -24.05 -7.05
C LEU A 189 -0.66 -24.86 -8.09
N GLN A 190 -0.72 -24.42 -9.35
CA GLN A 190 -1.19 -25.27 -10.45
C GLN A 190 -0.07 -26.23 -10.87
N ASN A 191 0.11 -27.32 -10.13
CA ASN A 191 0.87 -28.47 -10.61
C ASN A 191 -0.02 -29.23 -11.62
N PRO A 192 0.28 -29.24 -12.93
CA PRO A 192 -0.47 -30.04 -13.88
C PRO A 192 0.06 -31.48 -13.83
N SER A 193 -0.85 -32.45 -13.73
CA SER A 193 -0.66 -33.89 -13.94
C SER A 193 -0.07 -34.74 -12.79
N VAL A 194 -0.98 -35.40 -12.06
CA VAL A 194 -0.89 -36.86 -11.89
C VAL A 194 -2.25 -37.41 -12.30
N SER A 195 -2.42 -37.61 -13.60
CA SER A 195 -3.51 -38.43 -14.13
C SER A 195 -3.19 -39.88 -13.78
N THR A 196 -4.05 -40.51 -12.99
CA THR A 196 -4.06 -41.95 -12.76
C THR A 196 -4.18 -42.67 -14.11
N VAL A 197 -3.09 -43.28 -14.59
CA VAL A 197 -3.15 -44.19 -15.73
C VAL A 197 -3.63 -45.55 -15.20
N THR A 198 -4.92 -45.79 -15.30
CA THR A 198 -5.51 -47.12 -15.26
C THR A 198 -5.35 -47.81 -16.60
N ASP A 199 -4.66 -48.96 -16.54
CA ASP A 199 -4.87 -50.21 -17.29
C ASP A 199 -4.57 -50.28 -18.81
N ALA A 200 -3.64 -51.18 -19.16
CA ALA A 200 -3.65 -51.95 -20.41
C ALA A 200 -2.62 -53.10 -20.32
N SER A 201 -3.08 -54.25 -19.81
CA SER A 201 -2.89 -55.57 -20.42
C SER A 201 -1.58 -55.90 -21.17
N TYR A 202 -0.81 -56.85 -20.67
CA TYR A 202 -0.09 -57.81 -21.52
C TYR A 202 -0.58 -59.23 -21.20
N ARG A 203 -1.31 -59.80 -22.16
CA ARG A 203 -1.50 -61.25 -22.32
C ARG A 203 -0.63 -61.70 -23.49
N THR A 204 -0.04 -62.88 -23.28
CA THR A 204 0.69 -63.79 -24.17
C THR A 204 2.17 -63.50 -24.37
#